data_AF-A0A3D3MJW5-F1
#
_entry.id   AF-A0A3D3MJW5-F1
#
_cell.length_a   1.000
_cell.length_b   1.000
_cell.length_c   1.000
_cell.angle_alpha   90.00
_cell.angle_beta   90.00
_cell.angle_gamma   90.00
#
_symmetry.space_group_name_H-M   'P 1'
#
loop_
_entity.id
_entity.type
_entity.pdbx_description
1 polymer ?
#
loop_
_entity_poly.entity_id
_entity_poly.type
_entity_poly.pdbx_seq_one_letter_code
_entity_poly.pdbx_strand_id
1 'polypeptide(L)'
;MNNIEREVNSVFNIAVYLKLMASFLPDANFEEVNKMVSDIYDFFKSAKEDDILEKLPYIRSNLEKMMAPLLKSFPLKKSLDEIVADWDQFFKNDSEIYSYGLEYGWLEDRMNIKGLILYNHIPYHFRIGLYAHKGNFGIEEEFLLKDAFNILVKAQKAFDQLNNYGDFKQKLLEKERKEDFDEHTIRKITDLKYEVSANSRLSVISFYAFVECFVNSLGYSHAKRNVLVLSEMDFEILNGKKNGRFLQLKSKIERYHRLIRTDCKTVIITSDENQIKEPFISFFNIYESLRNSAVHFSPTKEQIWLKPQDWIEKAERFSRMALQVALEFWRSCYPERPYPDYIGRLDYDIFMNKAKLYIQNLEEVSDELKSNS
;
A
#
# COMPACT_ATOMS: atom_id res chain seq x y z
N MET A 1 19.17 -24.06 -31.76
CA MET A 1 17.87 -23.57 -32.25
C MET A 1 17.91 -23.54 -33.76
N ASN A 2 16.94 -24.21 -34.40
CA ASN A 2 16.74 -24.13 -35.84
C ASN A 2 16.29 -22.68 -36.23
N ASN A 3 16.49 -22.25 -37.48
CA ASN A 3 16.14 -20.88 -37.89
C ASN A 3 14.63 -20.60 -37.71
N ILE A 4 13.80 -21.59 -37.99
CA ILE A 4 12.34 -21.55 -37.83
C ILE A 4 11.92 -21.37 -36.37
N GLU A 5 12.59 -22.06 -35.45
CA GLU A 5 12.32 -21.98 -34.01
C GLU A 5 12.56 -20.56 -33.47
N ARG A 6 13.61 -19.89 -33.98
CA ARG A 6 13.89 -18.48 -33.64
C ARG A 6 12.78 -17.55 -34.15
N GLU A 7 12.33 -17.77 -35.39
CA GLU A 7 11.28 -16.95 -35.99
C GLU A 7 9.92 -17.16 -35.32
N VAL A 8 9.58 -18.40 -34.97
CA VAL A 8 8.37 -18.73 -34.20
C VAL A 8 8.39 -18.03 -32.83
N ASN A 9 9.52 -18.13 -32.10
CA ASN A 9 9.65 -17.48 -30.80
C ASN A 9 9.54 -15.96 -30.91
N SER A 10 10.16 -15.34 -31.92
CA SER A 10 10.04 -13.89 -32.15
C SER A 10 8.60 -13.46 -32.40
N VAL A 11 7.84 -14.21 -33.22
CA VAL A 11 6.41 -13.93 -33.47
C VAL A 11 5.58 -14.15 -32.22
N PHE A 12 5.86 -15.21 -31.46
CA PHE A 12 5.15 -15.52 -30.22
C PHE A 12 5.40 -14.45 -29.15
N ASN A 13 6.60 -13.87 -29.08
CA ASN A 13 6.90 -12.76 -28.17
C ASN A 13 6.02 -11.54 -28.44
N ILE A 14 5.62 -11.27 -29.69
CA ILE A 14 4.65 -10.22 -30.00
C ILE A 14 3.28 -10.54 -29.38
N ALA A 15 2.83 -11.80 -29.50
CA ALA A 15 1.58 -12.23 -28.89
C ALA A 15 1.62 -12.11 -27.35
N VAL A 16 2.71 -12.53 -26.70
CA VAL A 16 2.88 -12.41 -25.25
C VAL A 16 2.92 -10.94 -24.81
N TYR A 17 3.60 -10.07 -25.55
CA TYR A 17 3.58 -8.63 -25.27
C TYR A 17 2.18 -8.03 -25.39
N LEU A 18 1.40 -8.40 -26.41
CA LEU A 18 0.00 -7.97 -26.52
C LEU A 18 -0.83 -8.40 -25.31
N LYS A 19 -0.63 -9.64 -24.82
CA LYS A 19 -1.27 -10.13 -23.60
C LYS A 19 -0.85 -9.35 -22.35
N LEU A 20 0.43 -9.02 -22.21
CA LEU A 20 0.92 -8.13 -21.15
C LEU A 20 0.20 -6.78 -21.21
N MET A 21 0.16 -6.12 -22.37
CA MET A 21 -0.50 -4.82 -22.51
C MET A 21 -2.00 -4.90 -22.21
N ALA A 22 -2.67 -5.95 -22.70
CA ALA A 22 -4.09 -6.18 -22.43
C ALA A 22 -4.39 -6.48 -20.95
N SER A 23 -3.39 -6.94 -20.19
CA SER A 23 -3.58 -7.28 -18.78
C SER A 23 -3.80 -6.06 -17.89
N PHE A 24 -3.28 -4.87 -18.25
CA PHE A 24 -3.39 -3.68 -17.41
C PHE A 24 -4.08 -2.48 -18.08
N LEU A 25 -4.22 -2.46 -19.41
CA LEU A 25 -4.90 -1.35 -20.09
C LEU A 25 -6.43 -1.45 -19.87
N PRO A 26 -7.09 -0.39 -19.36
CA PRO A 26 -8.52 -0.43 -19.03
C PRO A 26 -9.42 -0.82 -20.20
N ASP A 27 -9.14 -0.30 -21.40
CA ASP A 27 -9.98 -0.48 -22.59
C ASP A 27 -9.68 -1.77 -23.37
N ALA A 28 -8.67 -2.54 -22.98
CA ALA A 28 -8.29 -3.76 -23.70
C ALA A 28 -9.12 -4.97 -23.28
N ASN A 29 -9.54 -5.80 -24.24
CA ASN A 29 -10.22 -7.06 -23.96
C ASN A 29 -9.19 -8.17 -23.67
N PHE A 30 -8.90 -8.40 -22.39
CA PHE A 30 -7.93 -9.41 -21.97
C PHE A 30 -8.35 -10.83 -22.37
N GLU A 31 -9.63 -11.18 -22.29
CA GLU A 31 -10.11 -12.54 -22.60
C GLU A 31 -9.90 -12.88 -24.08
N GLU A 32 -10.24 -11.96 -24.97
CA GLU A 32 -10.01 -12.11 -26.41
C GLU A 32 -8.52 -12.23 -26.74
N VAL A 33 -7.68 -11.37 -26.16
CA VAL A 33 -6.23 -11.41 -26.38
C VAL A 33 -5.64 -12.70 -25.80
N ASN A 34 -6.05 -13.12 -24.61
CA ASN A 34 -5.58 -14.35 -24.00
C ASN A 34 -5.96 -15.59 -24.84
N LYS A 35 -7.20 -15.63 -25.35
CA LYS A 35 -7.64 -16.68 -26.27
C LYS A 35 -6.79 -16.69 -27.55
N MET A 36 -6.57 -15.54 -28.16
CA MET A 36 -5.71 -15.40 -29.34
C MET A 36 -4.29 -15.94 -29.06
N VAL A 37 -3.68 -15.61 -27.91
CA VAL A 37 -2.36 -16.14 -27.55
C VAL A 37 -2.39 -17.67 -27.38
N SER A 38 -3.41 -18.22 -26.74
CA SER A 38 -3.60 -19.67 -26.61
C SER A 38 -3.75 -20.36 -27.96
N ASP A 39 -4.59 -19.83 -28.86
CA ASP A 39 -4.81 -20.38 -30.20
C ASP A 39 -3.51 -20.38 -31.03
N ILE A 40 -2.70 -19.31 -30.93
CA ILE A 40 -1.40 -19.22 -31.60
C ILE A 40 -0.40 -20.23 -31.01
N TYR A 41 -0.37 -20.38 -29.68
CA TYR A 41 0.48 -21.37 -29.01
C TYR A 41 0.14 -22.80 -29.44
N ASP A 42 -1.15 -23.14 -29.42
CA ASP A 42 -1.64 -24.47 -29.80
C ASP A 42 -1.35 -24.77 -31.27
N PHE A 43 -1.48 -23.77 -32.14
CA PHE A 43 -1.07 -23.87 -33.55
C PHE A 43 0.42 -24.21 -33.67
N PHE A 44 1.32 -23.41 -33.06
CA PHE A 44 2.77 -23.67 -33.16
C PHE A 44 3.21 -24.98 -32.53
N LYS A 45 2.46 -25.49 -31.53
CA LYS A 45 2.77 -26.75 -30.85
C LYS A 45 2.32 -27.99 -31.64
N SER A 46 1.24 -27.87 -32.42
CA SER A 46 0.57 -29.03 -33.06
C SER A 46 0.70 -29.09 -34.59
N ALA A 47 0.99 -27.96 -35.24
CA ALA A 47 1.10 -27.87 -36.69
C ALA A 47 2.41 -28.50 -37.22
N LYS A 48 2.39 -28.91 -38.49
CA LYS A 48 3.59 -29.38 -39.19
C LYS A 48 4.47 -28.19 -39.60
N GLU A 49 5.76 -28.44 -39.80
CA GLU A 49 6.74 -27.41 -40.18
C GLU A 49 6.33 -26.63 -41.45
N ASP A 50 5.82 -27.33 -42.47
CA ASP A 50 5.33 -26.71 -43.71
C ASP A 50 4.16 -25.75 -43.47
N ASP A 51 3.19 -26.14 -42.62
CA ASP A 51 2.04 -25.31 -42.26
C ASP A 51 2.47 -24.06 -41.47
N ILE A 52 3.49 -24.21 -40.61
CA ILE A 52 4.07 -23.10 -39.85
C ILE A 52 4.74 -22.13 -40.81
N LEU A 53 5.58 -22.62 -41.73
CA LEU A 53 6.27 -21.79 -42.73
C LEU A 53 5.28 -21.00 -43.60
N GLU A 54 4.15 -21.61 -43.99
CA GLU A 54 3.11 -20.95 -44.78
C GLU A 54 2.40 -19.84 -44.00
N LYS A 55 2.01 -20.09 -42.74
CA LYS A 55 1.15 -19.18 -41.97
C LYS A 55 1.90 -18.15 -41.13
N LEU A 56 3.16 -18.40 -40.76
CA LEU A 56 3.95 -17.54 -39.89
C LEU A 56 4.03 -16.07 -40.36
N PRO A 57 4.22 -15.75 -41.66
CA PRO A 57 4.24 -14.37 -42.13
C PRO A 57 2.92 -13.64 -41.92
N TYR A 58 1.79 -14.35 -42.10
CA TYR A 58 0.45 -13.78 -41.91
C TYR A 58 0.18 -13.50 -40.42
N ILE A 59 0.52 -14.45 -39.55
CA ILE A 59 0.41 -14.29 -38.09
C ILE A 59 1.27 -13.10 -37.65
N ARG A 60 2.53 -13.01 -38.08
CA ARG A 60 3.44 -11.90 -37.77
C ARG A 60 2.84 -10.56 -38.16
N SER A 61 2.42 -10.41 -39.42
CA SER A 61 1.83 -9.15 -39.93
C SER A 61 0.62 -8.70 -39.11
N ASN A 62 -0.25 -9.63 -38.69
CA ASN A 62 -1.43 -9.28 -37.90
C ASN A 62 -1.06 -8.82 -36.48
N LEU A 63 -0.14 -9.54 -35.81
CA LEU A 63 0.33 -9.17 -34.48
C LEU A 63 1.06 -7.83 -34.50
N GLU A 64 1.91 -7.58 -35.51
CA GLU A 64 2.60 -6.29 -35.68
C GLU A 64 1.62 -5.13 -35.87
N LYS A 65 0.55 -5.32 -36.65
CA LYS A 65 -0.52 -4.33 -36.82
C LYS A 65 -1.24 -4.01 -35.50
N MET A 66 -1.51 -5.03 -34.68
CA MET A 66 -2.12 -4.85 -33.36
C MET A 66 -1.17 -4.16 -32.38
N MET A 67 0.12 -4.44 -32.46
CA MET A 67 1.15 -3.89 -31.59
C MET A 67 1.50 -2.43 -31.94
N ALA A 68 1.43 -2.02 -33.20
CA ALA A 68 1.88 -0.71 -33.65
C ALA A 68 1.26 0.49 -32.89
N PRO A 69 -0.06 0.55 -32.62
CA PRO A 69 -0.66 1.62 -31.82
C PRO A 69 -0.14 1.64 -30.38
N LEU A 70 0.14 0.48 -29.79
CA LEU A 70 0.69 0.36 -28.44
C LEU A 70 2.12 0.87 -28.40
N LEU A 71 2.97 0.52 -29.37
CA LEU A 71 4.35 1.03 -29.44
C LEU A 71 4.41 2.55 -29.68
N LYS A 72 3.43 3.10 -30.40
CA LYS A 72 3.32 4.55 -30.56
C LYS A 72 2.98 5.24 -29.22
N SER A 73 2.15 4.61 -28.40
CA SER A 73 1.69 5.16 -27.12
C SER A 73 2.68 4.89 -25.98
N PHE A 74 3.35 3.74 -26.03
CA PHE A 74 4.28 3.21 -25.05
C PHE A 74 5.60 2.75 -25.72
N PRO A 75 6.41 3.68 -26.25
CA PRO A 75 7.69 3.32 -26.86
C PRO A 75 8.57 2.49 -25.93
N LEU A 76 9.16 1.40 -26.44
CA LEU A 76 9.98 0.50 -25.62
C LEU A 76 11.33 1.13 -25.26
N LYS A 77 11.83 0.79 -24.08
CA LYS A 77 13.21 1.07 -23.63
C LYS A 77 14.12 -0.16 -23.72
N LYS A 78 13.52 -1.35 -23.65
CA LYS A 78 14.18 -2.65 -23.82
C LYS A 78 13.65 -3.37 -25.06
N SER A 79 14.36 -4.39 -25.51
CA SER A 79 13.87 -5.24 -26.59
C SER A 79 12.61 -6.00 -26.16
N LEU A 80 11.78 -6.37 -27.14
CA LEU A 80 10.57 -7.14 -26.89
C LEU A 80 10.89 -8.47 -26.20
N ASP A 81 11.95 -9.14 -26.65
CA ASP A 81 12.41 -10.42 -26.12
C ASP A 81 12.80 -10.31 -24.64
N GLU A 82 13.47 -9.24 -24.23
CA GLU A 82 13.80 -9.00 -22.82
C GLU A 82 12.54 -8.77 -21.98
N ILE A 83 11.58 -8.01 -22.49
CA ILE A 83 10.33 -7.71 -21.77
C ILE A 83 9.53 -8.98 -21.56
N VAL A 84 9.40 -9.82 -22.59
CA VAL A 84 8.68 -11.10 -22.52
C VAL A 84 9.40 -12.06 -21.60
N ALA A 85 10.73 -12.18 -21.71
CA ALA A 85 11.50 -13.04 -20.82
C ALA A 85 11.36 -12.63 -19.34
N ASP A 86 11.34 -11.33 -19.05
CA ASP A 86 11.10 -10.80 -17.71
C ASP A 86 9.66 -11.05 -17.24
N TRP A 87 8.68 -10.92 -18.14
CA TRP A 87 7.27 -11.18 -17.84
C TRP A 87 7.03 -12.65 -17.51
N ASP A 88 7.64 -13.57 -18.27
CA ASP A 88 7.52 -15.00 -18.08
C ASP A 88 8.09 -15.46 -16.72
N GLN A 89 9.04 -14.71 -16.13
CA GLN A 89 9.55 -15.03 -14.79
C GLN A 89 8.46 -14.99 -13.71
N PHE A 90 7.42 -14.18 -13.90
CA PHE A 90 6.28 -14.17 -12.98
C PHE A 90 5.44 -15.45 -13.03
N PHE A 91 5.62 -16.35 -14.00
CA PHE A 91 4.83 -17.58 -14.11
C PHE A 91 5.61 -18.85 -13.78
N LYS A 92 6.91 -18.75 -13.47
CA LYS A 92 7.80 -19.91 -13.26
C LYS A 92 7.75 -20.53 -11.86
N ASN A 93 7.13 -19.86 -10.87
CA ASN A 93 7.17 -20.26 -9.45
C ASN A 93 5.80 -20.12 -8.73
N ASP A 94 4.68 -20.46 -9.38
CA ASP A 94 3.32 -20.25 -8.83
C ASP A 94 3.08 -18.80 -8.34
N SER A 95 3.73 -17.83 -8.98
CA SER A 95 3.59 -16.44 -8.55
C SER A 95 2.21 -15.92 -8.97
N GLU A 96 1.47 -15.40 -7.99
CA GLU A 96 0.12 -14.88 -8.21
C GLU A 96 0.18 -13.42 -8.69
N ILE A 97 0.84 -13.17 -9.82
CA ILE A 97 0.98 -11.81 -10.36
C ILE A 97 -0.36 -11.13 -10.61
N TYR A 98 -1.42 -11.89 -10.90
CA TYR A 98 -2.79 -11.37 -11.04
C TYR A 98 -3.43 -10.98 -9.69
N SER A 99 -3.01 -11.59 -8.57
CA SER A 99 -3.47 -11.21 -7.23
C SER A 99 -2.75 -9.96 -6.72
N TYR A 100 -1.43 -9.87 -6.92
CA TYR A 100 -0.59 -8.81 -6.35
C TYR A 100 -0.37 -7.61 -7.28
N GLY A 101 -0.66 -7.76 -8.56
CA GLY A 101 -0.46 -6.73 -9.56
C GLY A 101 1.01 -6.47 -9.91
N LEU A 102 1.23 -5.65 -10.92
CA LEU A 102 2.55 -5.32 -11.46
C LEU A 102 3.08 -4.00 -10.88
N GLU A 103 4.36 -3.94 -10.54
CA GLU A 103 4.98 -2.70 -10.08
C GLU A 103 5.10 -1.68 -11.23
N TYR A 104 4.71 -0.43 -10.96
CA TYR A 104 4.80 0.68 -11.90
C TYR A 104 6.24 0.86 -12.41
N GLY A 105 7.21 0.79 -11.50
CA GLY A 105 8.63 0.87 -11.80
C GLY A 105 9.13 -0.25 -12.71
N TRP A 106 8.58 -1.46 -12.60
CA TRP A 106 8.92 -2.56 -13.51
C TRP A 106 8.55 -2.22 -14.96
N LEU A 107 7.38 -1.62 -15.18
CA LEU A 107 6.98 -1.16 -16.52
C LEU A 107 7.82 0.06 -16.95
N GLU A 108 8.09 0.99 -16.03
CA GLU A 108 8.90 2.19 -16.27
C GLU A 108 10.30 1.84 -16.79
N ASP A 109 10.93 0.78 -16.30
CA ASP A 109 12.24 0.32 -16.74
C ASP A 109 12.24 -0.30 -18.15
N ARG A 110 11.07 -0.71 -18.64
CA ARG A 110 10.90 -1.50 -19.87
C ARG A 110 10.31 -0.71 -21.02
N MET A 111 9.45 0.26 -20.73
CA MET A 111 8.82 1.11 -21.73
C MET A 111 8.51 2.50 -21.18
N ASN A 112 8.25 3.43 -22.09
CA ASN A 112 7.81 4.77 -21.74
C ASN A 112 6.32 4.75 -21.38
N ILE A 113 6.04 4.78 -20.08
CA ILE A 113 4.68 4.78 -19.52
C ILE A 113 4.15 6.17 -19.18
N LYS A 114 4.67 7.24 -19.80
CA LYS A 114 4.14 8.60 -19.61
C LYS A 114 2.65 8.72 -20.00
N GLY A 115 2.16 7.85 -20.89
CA GLY A 115 0.73 7.75 -21.20
C GLY A 115 -0.14 7.22 -20.04
N LEU A 116 0.47 6.66 -18.98
CA LEU A 116 -0.19 6.15 -17.77
C LEU A 116 0.02 7.07 -16.55
N ILE A 117 0.36 8.36 -16.73
CA ILE A 117 0.59 9.26 -15.59
C ILE A 117 -0.71 9.48 -14.82
N LEU A 118 -0.75 8.96 -13.60
CA LEU A 118 -1.86 9.14 -12.64
C LEU A 118 -1.60 10.33 -11.71
N TYR A 119 -0.34 10.52 -11.31
CA TYR A 119 0.08 11.48 -10.29
C TYR A 119 1.45 12.09 -10.64
N ASN A 120 1.73 13.25 -10.05
CA ASN A 120 3.03 13.94 -10.20
C ASN A 120 4.22 13.13 -9.62
N HIS A 121 3.94 12.23 -8.68
CA HIS A 121 4.88 11.26 -8.15
C HIS A 121 4.21 9.91 -8.01
N ILE A 122 4.87 8.85 -8.48
CA ILE A 122 4.41 7.48 -8.31
C ILE A 122 5.60 6.67 -7.78
N PRO A 123 5.53 6.07 -6.58
CA PRO A 123 6.59 5.20 -6.07
C PRO A 123 6.84 4.02 -7.01
N TYR A 124 8.07 3.50 -7.01
CA TYR A 124 8.47 2.41 -7.90
C TYR A 124 7.58 1.17 -7.70
N HIS A 125 7.29 0.80 -6.45
CA HIS A 125 6.47 -0.36 -6.07
C HIS A 125 4.96 -0.11 -6.12
N PHE A 126 4.50 1.05 -6.62
CA PHE A 126 3.07 1.30 -6.80
C PHE A 126 2.48 0.21 -7.72
N ARG A 127 1.41 -0.45 -7.29
CA ARG A 127 0.87 -1.63 -7.96
C ARG A 127 -0.22 -1.24 -8.94
N ILE A 128 -0.14 -1.83 -10.12
CA ILE A 128 -1.14 -1.76 -11.18
C ILE A 128 -1.89 -3.08 -11.17
N GLY A 129 -3.22 -3.01 -10.98
CA GLY A 129 -4.08 -4.18 -11.02
C GLY A 129 -4.11 -4.80 -12.42
N LEU A 130 -4.20 -6.12 -12.47
CA LEU A 130 -4.20 -6.90 -13.71
C LEU A 130 -5.53 -7.63 -13.90
N TYR A 131 -5.87 -7.94 -15.14
CA TYR A 131 -7.07 -8.71 -15.52
C TYR A 131 -8.35 -8.18 -14.87
N ALA A 132 -8.96 -8.91 -13.92
CA ALA A 132 -10.17 -8.53 -13.21
C ALA A 132 -9.99 -7.24 -12.38
N HIS A 133 -8.74 -6.88 -12.07
CA HIS A 133 -8.38 -5.69 -11.32
C HIS A 133 -7.83 -4.57 -12.21
N LYS A 134 -7.85 -4.69 -13.55
CA LYS A 134 -7.33 -3.64 -14.45
C LYS A 134 -8.00 -2.29 -14.17
N GLY A 135 -7.21 -1.22 -14.24
CA GLY A 135 -7.64 0.14 -13.89
C GLY A 135 -7.66 0.45 -12.39
N ASN A 136 -7.46 -0.56 -11.51
CA ASN A 136 -7.21 -0.32 -10.10
C ASN A 136 -5.72 -0.13 -9.84
N PHE A 137 -5.43 0.64 -8.79
CA PHE A 137 -4.08 0.90 -8.35
C PHE A 137 -4.01 0.83 -6.82
N GLY A 138 -2.85 0.48 -6.30
CA GLY A 138 -2.68 0.37 -4.85
C GLY A 138 -1.24 0.39 -4.42
N ILE A 139 -1.03 0.63 -3.14
CA ILE A 139 0.29 0.64 -2.54
C ILE A 139 0.18 0.30 -1.04
N GLU A 140 1.21 -0.36 -0.52
CA GLU A 140 1.19 -0.95 0.83
C GLU A 140 0.99 0.10 1.94
N GLU A 141 1.62 1.27 1.84
CA GLU A 141 1.41 2.32 2.84
C GLU A 141 -0.04 2.83 2.89
N GLU A 142 -0.78 2.83 1.77
CA GLU A 142 -2.20 3.22 1.77
C GLU A 142 -3.06 2.13 2.44
N PHE A 143 -2.70 0.86 2.26
CA PHE A 143 -3.36 -0.26 2.93
C PHE A 143 -3.23 -0.14 4.45
N LEU A 144 -2.01 0.07 4.97
CA LEU A 144 -1.79 0.27 6.41
C LEU A 144 -2.48 1.52 6.95
N LEU A 145 -2.57 2.58 6.14
CA LEU A 145 -3.27 3.79 6.54
C LEU A 145 -4.78 3.56 6.66
N LYS A 146 -5.38 2.83 5.71
CA LYS A 146 -6.79 2.39 5.79
C LYS A 146 -7.03 1.57 7.05
N ASP A 147 -6.15 0.61 7.36
CA ASP A 147 -6.26 -0.20 8.58
C ASP A 147 -6.25 0.68 9.84
N ALA A 148 -5.29 1.60 9.95
CA ALA A 148 -5.15 2.47 11.11
C ALA A 148 -6.41 3.33 11.37
N PHE A 149 -7.00 3.89 10.32
CA PHE A 149 -8.23 4.66 10.41
C PHE A 149 -9.46 3.78 10.69
N ASN A 150 -9.57 2.60 10.07
CA ASN A 150 -10.66 1.67 10.34
C ASN A 150 -10.69 1.26 11.82
N ILE A 151 -9.52 1.02 12.41
CA ILE A 151 -9.39 0.67 13.83
C ILE A 151 -9.74 1.88 14.72
N LEU A 152 -9.34 3.10 14.34
CA LEU A 152 -9.72 4.32 15.05
C LEU A 152 -11.25 4.51 15.07
N VAL A 153 -11.92 4.34 13.94
CA VAL A 153 -13.38 4.46 13.85
C VAL A 153 -14.07 3.38 14.68
N LYS A 154 -13.54 2.15 14.71
CA LYS A 154 -14.05 1.09 15.62
C LYS A 154 -13.93 1.49 17.09
N ALA A 155 -12.81 2.13 17.47
CA ALA A 155 -12.64 2.64 18.83
C ALA A 155 -13.68 3.73 19.16
N GLN A 156 -13.87 4.72 18.27
CA GLN A 156 -14.88 5.77 18.41
C GLN A 156 -16.28 5.17 18.56
N LYS A 157 -16.63 4.22 17.70
CA LYS A 157 -17.93 3.55 17.75
C LYS A 157 -18.14 2.78 19.06
N ALA A 158 -17.14 2.03 19.53
CA ALA A 158 -17.21 1.33 20.81
C ALA A 158 -17.39 2.32 21.98
N PHE A 159 -16.79 3.50 21.88
CA PHE A 159 -16.92 4.55 22.88
C PHE A 159 -18.30 5.19 22.88
N ASP A 160 -18.86 5.47 21.70
CA ASP A 160 -20.24 5.92 21.55
C ASP A 160 -21.24 4.87 22.09
N GLN A 161 -21.00 3.59 21.80
CA GLN A 161 -21.80 2.49 22.35
C GLN A 161 -21.70 2.41 23.87
N LEU A 162 -20.51 2.59 24.45
CA LEU A 162 -20.31 2.62 25.90
C LEU A 162 -21.13 3.73 26.55
N ASN A 163 -21.06 4.95 26.00
CA ASN A 163 -21.79 6.10 26.52
C ASN A 163 -23.31 5.91 26.38
N ASN A 164 -23.78 5.55 25.19
CA ASN A 164 -25.20 5.35 24.92
C ASN A 164 -25.80 4.22 25.76
N TYR A 165 -25.09 3.10 25.90
CA TYR A 165 -25.54 1.97 26.73
C TYR A 165 -25.52 2.31 28.22
N GLY A 166 -24.49 3.02 28.68
CA GLY A 166 -24.40 3.53 30.05
C GLY A 166 -25.57 4.44 30.40
N ASP A 167 -25.84 5.44 29.56
CA ASP A 167 -26.95 6.39 29.74
C ASP A 167 -28.32 5.68 29.71
N PHE A 168 -28.50 4.74 28.79
CA PHE A 168 -29.72 3.93 28.71
C PHE A 168 -29.95 3.13 30.00
N LYS A 169 -28.91 2.46 30.50
CA LYS A 169 -29.00 1.65 31.72
C LYS A 169 -29.17 2.51 32.97
N GLN A 170 -28.53 3.66 33.05
CA GLN A 170 -28.69 4.63 34.14
C GLN A 170 -30.15 5.08 34.25
N LYS A 171 -30.77 5.48 33.13
CA LYS A 171 -32.21 5.85 33.09
C LYS A 171 -33.13 4.70 33.53
N LEU A 172 -32.75 3.46 33.21
CA LEU A 172 -33.52 2.28 33.60
C LEU A 172 -33.41 1.99 35.11
N LEU A 173 -32.21 2.15 35.71
CA LEU A 173 -32.03 2.07 37.17
C LEU A 173 -32.89 3.10 37.91
N GLU A 174 -32.88 4.34 37.45
CA GLU A 174 -33.66 5.44 38.03
C GLU A 174 -35.17 5.14 37.98
N LYS A 175 -35.65 4.61 36.84
CA LYS A 175 -37.05 4.21 36.67
C LYS A 175 -37.44 3.03 37.58
N GLU A 176 -36.53 2.08 37.78
CA GLU A 176 -36.74 0.89 38.61
C GLU A 176 -36.42 1.13 40.10
N ARG A 177 -35.95 2.32 40.48
CA ARG A 177 -35.50 2.68 41.84
C ARG A 177 -34.46 1.71 42.40
N LYS A 178 -33.55 1.25 41.54
CA LYS A 178 -32.40 0.43 41.93
C LYS A 178 -31.19 1.32 42.14
N GLU A 179 -30.36 0.97 43.12
CA GLU A 179 -29.15 1.73 43.46
C GLU A 179 -27.95 1.36 42.57
N ASP A 180 -27.86 0.10 42.13
CA ASP A 180 -26.69 -0.43 41.41
C ASP A 180 -27.05 -1.23 40.15
N PHE A 181 -26.09 -1.28 39.21
CA PHE A 181 -26.17 -2.17 38.06
C PHE A 181 -26.02 -3.64 38.47
N ASP A 182 -26.77 -4.52 37.79
CA ASP A 182 -26.57 -5.95 37.91
C ASP A 182 -25.22 -6.40 37.31
N GLU A 183 -24.73 -7.57 37.73
CA GLU A 183 -23.43 -8.13 37.30
C GLU A 183 -23.33 -8.26 35.77
N HIS A 184 -24.43 -8.63 35.10
CA HIS A 184 -24.45 -8.79 33.65
C HIS A 184 -24.30 -7.45 32.92
N THR A 185 -24.93 -6.39 33.43
CA THR A 185 -24.77 -5.02 32.94
C THR A 185 -23.35 -4.51 33.17
N ILE A 186 -22.77 -4.74 34.36
CA ILE A 186 -21.38 -4.38 34.67
C ILE A 186 -20.40 -5.08 33.73
N ARG A 187 -20.63 -6.38 33.45
CA ARG A 187 -19.80 -7.15 32.52
C ARG A 187 -19.83 -6.56 31.11
N LYS A 188 -21.01 -6.25 30.57
CA LYS A 188 -21.15 -5.59 29.25
C LYS A 188 -20.46 -4.23 29.18
N ILE A 189 -20.59 -3.41 30.23
CA ILE A 189 -19.88 -2.13 30.32
C ILE A 189 -18.36 -2.35 30.34
N THR A 190 -17.90 -3.38 31.04
CA THR A 190 -16.48 -3.73 31.13
C THR A 190 -15.94 -4.20 29.77
N ASP A 191 -16.68 -5.05 29.07
CA ASP A 191 -16.33 -5.54 27.73
C ASP A 191 -16.26 -4.36 26.73
N LEU A 192 -17.20 -3.41 26.78
CA LEU A 192 -17.15 -2.20 25.96
C LEU A 192 -15.94 -1.31 26.28
N LYS A 193 -15.60 -1.12 27.57
CA LYS A 193 -14.38 -0.40 27.98
C LYS A 193 -13.12 -1.08 27.44
N TYR A 194 -13.10 -2.41 27.43
CA TYR A 194 -12.01 -3.18 26.85
C TYR A 194 -11.89 -2.94 25.35
N GLU A 195 -12.99 -3.00 24.59
CA GLU A 195 -13.01 -2.73 23.14
C GLU A 195 -12.50 -1.33 22.80
N VAL A 196 -12.94 -0.29 23.55
CA VAL A 196 -12.44 1.07 23.37
C VAL A 196 -10.92 1.11 23.54
N SER A 197 -10.43 0.51 24.62
CA SER A 197 -9.01 0.52 24.96
C SER A 197 -8.16 -0.30 23.98
N ALA A 198 -8.65 -1.46 23.54
CA ALA A 198 -7.95 -2.36 22.62
C ALA A 198 -7.83 -1.72 21.23
N ASN A 199 -8.93 -1.21 20.67
CA ASN A 199 -8.92 -0.56 19.37
C ASN A 199 -8.11 0.75 19.41
N SER A 200 -8.21 1.55 20.48
CA SER A 200 -7.40 2.78 20.61
C SER A 200 -5.89 2.49 20.61
N ARG A 201 -5.45 1.47 21.36
CA ARG A 201 -4.04 1.04 21.37
C ARG A 201 -3.59 0.54 20.02
N LEU A 202 -4.39 -0.33 19.40
CA LEU A 202 -4.06 -0.90 18.10
C LEU A 202 -3.99 0.20 17.03
N SER A 203 -4.87 1.20 17.09
CA SER A 203 -4.82 2.36 16.19
C SER A 203 -3.47 3.09 16.29
N VAL A 204 -2.98 3.38 17.50
CA VAL A 204 -1.65 4.00 17.69
C VAL A 204 -0.54 3.16 17.06
N ILE A 205 -0.55 1.84 17.26
CA ILE A 205 0.44 0.92 16.69
C ILE A 205 0.35 0.92 15.15
N SER A 206 -0.85 0.85 14.59
CA SER A 206 -1.07 0.85 13.14
C SER A 206 -0.65 2.17 12.49
N PHE A 207 -0.90 3.32 13.12
CA PHE A 207 -0.42 4.62 12.62
C PHE A 207 1.10 4.71 12.65
N TYR A 208 1.77 4.16 13.67
CA TYR A 208 3.23 4.10 13.70
C TYR A 208 3.78 3.20 12.58
N ALA A 209 3.17 2.02 12.38
CA ALA A 209 3.53 1.09 11.31
C ALA A 209 3.35 1.71 9.91
N PHE A 210 2.26 2.48 9.70
CA PHE A 210 2.06 3.26 8.48
C PHE A 210 3.23 4.23 8.25
N VAL A 211 3.63 5.04 9.24
CA VAL A 211 4.74 6.00 9.08
C VAL A 211 6.04 5.28 8.74
N GLU A 212 6.33 4.15 9.40
CA GLU A 212 7.52 3.36 9.09
C GLU A 212 7.48 2.78 7.67
N CYS A 213 6.35 2.21 7.24
CA CYS A 213 6.15 1.73 5.88
C CYS A 213 6.32 2.84 4.86
N PHE A 214 5.70 4.01 5.09
CA PHE A 214 5.81 5.18 4.21
C PHE A 214 7.26 5.66 4.06
N VAL A 215 8.01 5.74 5.16
CA VAL A 215 9.44 6.10 5.11
C VAL A 215 10.25 5.09 4.30
N ASN A 216 10.04 3.79 4.55
CA ASN A 216 10.70 2.71 3.81
C ASN A 216 10.34 2.74 2.32
N SER A 217 9.07 3.00 2.00
CA SER A 217 8.54 3.12 0.64
C SER A 217 9.28 4.18 -0.18
N LEU A 218 9.46 5.39 0.37
CA LEU A 218 10.19 6.45 -0.32
C LEU A 218 11.67 6.10 -0.52
N GLY A 219 12.30 5.49 0.48
CA GLY A 219 13.68 5.01 0.41
C GLY A 219 13.86 3.96 -0.69
N TYR A 220 13.06 2.91 -0.64
CA TYR A 220 13.06 1.83 -1.64
C TYR A 220 12.83 2.36 -3.05
N SER A 221 11.82 3.23 -3.21
CA SER A 221 11.50 3.80 -4.51
C SER A 221 12.66 4.62 -5.08
N HIS A 222 13.38 5.38 -4.26
CA HIS A 222 14.54 6.12 -4.73
C HIS A 222 15.71 5.19 -5.04
N ALA A 223 15.95 4.17 -4.21
CA ALA A 223 17.00 3.19 -4.43
C ALA A 223 16.86 2.48 -5.77
N LYS A 224 15.64 2.02 -6.09
CA LYS A 224 15.36 1.31 -7.35
C LYS A 224 15.60 2.19 -8.58
N ARG A 225 15.16 3.45 -8.54
CA ARG A 225 15.33 4.38 -9.68
C ARG A 225 16.76 4.86 -9.89
N ASN A 226 17.62 4.74 -8.88
CA ASN A 226 18.99 5.26 -8.91
C ASN A 226 20.04 4.17 -8.72
N VAL A 227 19.71 2.90 -9.04
CA VAL A 227 20.60 1.75 -8.83
C VAL A 227 21.96 1.89 -9.52
N LEU A 228 22.03 2.60 -10.65
CA LEU A 228 23.26 2.82 -11.41
C LEU A 228 24.14 3.96 -10.87
N VAL A 229 23.60 4.81 -9.99
CA VAL A 229 24.26 6.04 -9.52
C VAL A 229 24.61 5.95 -8.03
N LEU A 230 23.80 5.23 -7.25
CA LEU A 230 24.01 5.08 -5.82
C LEU A 230 25.23 4.21 -5.51
N SER A 231 25.94 4.58 -4.45
CA SER A 231 26.92 3.68 -3.84
C SER A 231 26.22 2.45 -3.23
N GLU A 232 26.92 1.33 -3.09
CA GLU A 232 26.39 0.13 -2.43
C GLU A 232 25.88 0.45 -1.01
N MET A 233 26.60 1.30 -0.28
CA MET A 233 26.22 1.76 1.05
C MET A 233 24.92 2.58 1.03
N ASP A 234 24.78 3.54 0.12
CA ASP A 234 23.59 4.38 0.05
C ASP A 234 22.37 3.57 -0.41
N PHE A 235 22.58 2.63 -1.35
CA PHE A 235 21.57 1.67 -1.75
C PHE A 235 21.11 0.82 -0.57
N GLU A 236 22.04 0.29 0.24
CA GLU A 236 21.70 -0.48 1.45
C GLU A 236 20.89 0.36 2.45
N ILE A 237 21.33 1.60 2.72
CA ILE A 237 20.65 2.54 3.63
C ILE A 237 19.22 2.79 3.19
N LEU A 238 19.01 3.11 1.91
CA LEU A 238 17.68 3.38 1.36
C LEU A 238 16.77 2.14 1.34
N ASN A 239 17.35 0.93 1.36
CA ASN A 239 16.62 -0.33 1.58
C ASN A 239 16.46 -0.68 3.08
N GLY A 240 16.73 0.26 3.97
CA GLY A 240 16.44 0.14 5.41
C GLY A 240 17.50 -0.59 6.21
N LYS A 241 18.70 -0.80 5.64
CA LYS A 241 19.76 -1.58 6.28
C LYS A 241 21.08 -0.82 6.39
N LYS A 242 21.94 -1.26 7.29
CA LYS A 242 23.34 -0.88 7.37
C LYS A 242 24.15 -2.06 7.88
N ASN A 243 25.13 -2.52 7.11
CA ASN A 243 25.92 -3.71 7.43
C ASN A 243 25.04 -4.94 7.75
N GLY A 244 23.99 -5.15 6.95
CA GLY A 244 23.02 -6.23 7.09
C GLY A 244 21.98 -6.05 8.19
N ARG A 245 22.09 -5.02 9.05
CA ARG A 245 21.16 -4.78 10.17
C ARG A 245 20.11 -3.74 9.81
N PHE A 246 18.88 -3.96 10.25
CA PHE A 246 17.80 -2.98 10.06
C PHE A 246 18.08 -1.68 10.80
N LEU A 247 17.85 -0.56 10.11
CA LEU A 247 17.87 0.77 10.71
C LEU A 247 16.60 1.01 11.51
N GLN A 248 16.73 1.79 12.58
CA GLN A 248 15.56 2.31 13.32
C GLN A 248 14.90 3.46 12.55
N LEU A 249 13.59 3.65 12.75
CA LEU A 249 12.81 4.70 12.07
C LEU A 249 13.43 6.11 12.22
N LYS A 250 13.87 6.49 13.44
CA LYS A 250 14.60 7.75 13.70
C LYS A 250 15.76 7.92 12.70
N SER A 251 16.64 6.92 12.61
CA SER A 251 17.79 6.97 11.69
C SER A 251 17.38 6.99 10.22
N LYS A 252 16.28 6.36 9.82
CA LYS A 252 15.79 6.40 8.43
C LYS A 252 15.31 7.81 8.07
N ILE A 253 14.48 8.42 8.93
CA ILE A 253 13.93 9.77 8.73
C ILE A 253 15.05 10.79 8.48
N GLU A 254 16.09 10.79 9.30
CA GLU A 254 17.20 11.74 9.18
C GLU A 254 18.11 11.49 7.96
N ARG A 255 18.24 10.24 7.52
CA ARG A 255 19.16 9.87 6.43
C ARG A 255 18.52 9.90 5.06
N TYR A 256 17.25 9.51 4.93
CA TYR A 256 16.63 9.26 3.63
C TYR A 256 16.48 10.55 2.83
N HIS A 257 15.97 11.62 3.43
CA HIS A 257 15.85 12.88 2.69
C HIS A 257 17.21 13.42 2.25
N ARG A 258 18.29 13.17 3.00
CA ARG A 258 19.64 13.58 2.59
C ARG A 258 20.07 12.87 1.30
N LEU A 259 19.73 11.60 1.16
CA LEU A 259 20.05 10.79 -0.03
C LEU A 259 19.08 11.04 -1.19
N ILE A 260 17.81 11.34 -0.90
CA ILE A 260 16.78 11.56 -1.92
C ILE A 260 16.88 12.95 -2.57
N ARG A 261 17.26 13.97 -1.79
CA ARG A 261 17.34 15.35 -2.25
C ARG A 261 18.57 15.58 -3.14
N THR A 262 18.40 16.43 -4.14
CA THR A 262 19.49 16.84 -5.03
C THR A 262 20.52 17.74 -4.35
N ASP A 263 20.15 18.46 -3.29
CA ASP A 263 21.04 19.35 -2.54
C ASP A 263 21.76 18.67 -1.36
N CYS A 264 21.51 17.37 -1.14
CA CYS A 264 22.10 16.56 -0.08
C CYS A 264 21.95 17.16 1.35
N LYS A 265 20.93 17.99 1.59
CA LYS A 265 20.73 18.62 2.91
C LYS A 265 19.97 17.72 3.88
N THR A 266 20.39 17.77 5.14
CA THR A 266 19.62 17.20 6.26
C THR A 266 18.69 18.27 6.81
N VAL A 267 17.37 18.03 6.75
CA VAL A 267 16.34 18.97 7.21
C VAL A 267 15.75 18.55 8.55
N ILE A 268 15.51 17.24 8.72
CA ILE A 268 14.98 16.67 9.96
C ILE A 268 16.13 16.02 10.70
N ILE A 269 16.35 16.42 11.95
CA ILE A 269 17.36 15.85 12.84
C ILE A 269 16.62 15.14 13.97
N THR A 270 16.87 13.85 14.12
CA THR A 270 16.21 12.98 15.12
C THR A 270 17.21 12.38 16.10
N SER A 271 18.51 12.46 15.79
CA SER A 271 19.60 11.91 16.59
C SER A 271 20.05 12.81 17.75
N ASP A 272 19.79 14.12 17.68
CA ASP A 272 20.12 15.09 18.73
C ASP A 272 18.85 15.56 19.45
N GLU A 273 18.77 15.29 20.75
CA GLU A 273 17.65 15.65 21.63
C GLU A 273 17.39 17.16 21.69
N ASN A 274 18.39 18.00 21.44
CA ASN A 274 18.24 19.45 21.44
C ASN A 274 17.80 20.00 20.08
N GLN A 275 17.87 19.20 19.02
CA GLN A 275 17.57 19.62 17.64
C GLN A 275 16.32 18.97 17.07
N ILE A 276 15.91 17.82 17.60
CA ILE A 276 14.63 17.21 17.26
C ILE A 276 13.49 18.19 17.57
N LYS A 277 12.50 18.25 16.69
CA LYS A 277 11.37 19.18 16.80
C LYS A 277 10.05 18.42 16.79
N GLU A 278 8.99 19.08 17.23
CA GLU A 278 7.63 18.61 16.96
C GLU A 278 7.37 18.56 15.45
N PRO A 279 6.58 17.59 14.95
CA PRO A 279 5.82 16.57 15.70
C PRO A 279 6.63 15.32 16.10
N PHE A 280 7.91 15.22 15.71
CA PHE A 280 8.71 14.00 15.88
C PHE A 280 8.96 13.64 17.35
N ILE A 281 9.17 14.64 18.21
CA ILE A 281 9.34 14.43 19.67
C ILE A 281 8.13 13.69 20.23
N SER A 282 6.94 14.28 20.09
CA SER A 282 5.72 13.70 20.64
C SER A 282 5.41 12.35 20.00
N PHE A 283 5.63 12.22 18.69
CA PHE A 283 5.37 10.98 17.95
C PHE A 283 6.17 9.80 18.52
N PHE A 284 7.48 9.96 18.68
CA PHE A 284 8.33 8.90 19.23
C PHE A 284 8.02 8.64 20.70
N ASN A 285 7.85 9.69 21.51
CA ASN A 285 7.62 9.53 22.95
C ASN A 285 6.31 8.81 23.26
N ILE A 286 5.23 9.13 22.55
CA ILE A 286 3.92 8.48 22.74
C ILE A 286 4.01 7.00 22.39
N TYR A 287 4.61 6.66 21.24
CA TYR A 287 4.74 5.27 20.82
C TYR A 287 5.68 4.47 21.72
N GLU A 288 6.85 5.01 22.05
CA GLU A 288 7.82 4.35 22.93
C GLU A 288 7.24 4.12 24.33
N SER A 289 6.49 5.09 24.88
CA SER A 289 5.82 4.94 26.17
C SER A 289 4.77 3.83 26.11
N LEU A 290 3.92 3.83 25.09
CA LEU A 290 2.92 2.76 24.88
C LEU A 290 3.58 1.38 24.77
N ARG A 291 4.60 1.24 23.92
CA ARG A 291 5.35 -0.01 23.72
C ARG A 291 5.97 -0.49 25.03
N ASN A 292 6.65 0.41 25.74
CA ASN A 292 7.33 0.07 26.99
C ASN A 292 6.36 -0.38 28.06
N SER A 293 5.19 0.24 28.14
CA SER A 293 4.14 -0.19 29.06
C SER A 293 3.53 -1.54 28.67
N ALA A 294 3.46 -1.85 27.37
CA ALA A 294 2.89 -3.11 26.88
C ALA A 294 3.84 -4.31 27.05
N VAL A 295 5.15 -4.07 27.02
CA VAL A 295 6.17 -5.13 27.05
C VAL A 295 6.78 -5.31 28.44
N HIS A 296 6.77 -4.27 29.29
CA HIS A 296 7.49 -4.30 30.55
C HIS A 296 6.68 -3.65 31.68
N PHE A 297 6.15 -4.44 32.60
CA PHE A 297 5.48 -3.92 33.81
C PHE A 297 6.48 -3.14 34.68
N SER A 298 6.17 -1.87 34.98
CA SER A 298 6.86 -1.05 35.98
C SER A 298 5.88 -0.04 36.57
N PRO A 299 5.84 0.17 37.90
CA PRO A 299 4.95 1.14 38.55
C PRO A 299 5.16 2.60 38.10
N THR A 300 6.34 2.91 37.55
CA THR A 300 6.73 4.25 37.09
C THR A 300 6.47 4.50 35.60
N LYS A 301 5.95 3.52 34.86
CA LYS A 301 5.67 3.64 33.41
C LYS A 301 4.27 4.18 33.14
N GLU A 302 4.07 4.66 31.92
CA GLU A 302 2.77 5.13 31.46
C GLU A 302 1.71 4.03 31.67
N GLN A 303 0.57 4.38 32.28
CA GLN A 303 -0.47 3.39 32.56
C GLN A 303 -1.16 2.95 31.28
N ILE A 304 -1.29 1.63 31.08
CA ILE A 304 -2.16 1.07 30.03
C ILE A 304 -3.63 1.15 30.43
N TRP A 305 -3.88 1.15 31.74
CA TRP A 305 -5.23 1.26 32.28
C TRP A 305 -5.64 2.72 32.38
N LEU A 306 -6.06 3.29 31.25
CA LEU A 306 -6.61 4.63 31.15
C LEU A 306 -8.14 4.60 31.14
N LYS A 307 -8.77 5.77 31.34
CA LYS A 307 -10.21 5.90 31.09
C LYS A 307 -10.47 5.76 29.59
N PRO A 308 -11.65 5.26 29.18
CA PRO A 308 -12.02 5.15 27.77
C PRO A 308 -11.87 6.46 26.98
N GLN A 309 -12.28 7.59 27.57
CA GLN A 309 -12.12 8.93 26.97
C GLN A 309 -10.65 9.25 26.68
N ASP A 310 -9.77 9.07 27.67
CA ASP A 310 -8.33 9.34 27.53
C ASP A 310 -7.70 8.47 26.42
N TRP A 311 -8.17 7.22 26.26
CA TRP A 311 -7.72 6.33 25.19
C TRP A 311 -8.09 6.84 23.80
N ILE A 312 -9.34 7.28 23.63
CA ILE A 312 -9.83 7.82 22.36
C ILE A 312 -9.08 9.11 22.01
N GLU A 313 -8.99 10.06 22.94
CA GLU A 313 -8.27 11.32 22.72
C GLU A 313 -6.80 11.08 22.35
N LYS A 314 -6.15 10.11 23.01
CA LYS A 314 -4.77 9.73 22.69
C LYS A 314 -4.65 9.14 21.28
N ALA A 315 -5.55 8.25 20.88
CA ALA A 315 -5.55 7.65 19.54
C ALA A 315 -5.82 8.70 18.45
N GLU A 316 -6.80 9.59 18.66
CA GLU A 316 -7.12 10.68 17.73
C GLU A 316 -5.95 11.66 17.60
N ARG A 317 -5.36 12.09 18.71
CA ARG A 317 -4.19 12.97 18.68
C ARG A 317 -3.03 12.32 17.95
N PHE A 318 -2.75 11.05 18.23
CA PHE A 318 -1.66 10.32 17.58
C PHE A 318 -1.90 10.14 16.07
N SER A 319 -3.13 9.88 15.65
CA SER A 319 -3.48 9.74 14.23
C SER A 319 -3.17 11.00 13.41
N ARG A 320 -3.53 12.18 13.93
CA ARG A 320 -3.22 13.48 13.30
C ARG A 320 -1.71 13.73 13.25
N MET A 321 -1.03 13.41 14.35
CA MET A 321 0.41 13.55 14.47
C MET A 321 1.17 12.64 13.51
N ALA A 322 0.73 11.39 13.33
CA ALA A 322 1.34 10.43 12.41
C ALA A 322 1.24 10.93 10.95
N LEU A 323 0.09 11.46 10.54
CA LEU A 323 -0.06 12.09 9.22
C LEU A 323 0.86 13.32 9.07
N GLN A 324 0.98 14.14 10.11
CA GLN A 324 1.87 15.31 10.08
C GLN A 324 3.34 14.89 9.94
N VAL A 325 3.79 13.89 10.70
CA VAL A 325 5.15 13.31 10.60
C VAL A 325 5.42 12.81 9.18
N ALA A 326 4.50 12.03 8.60
CA ALA A 326 4.63 11.55 7.23
C ALA A 326 4.67 12.70 6.21
N LEU A 327 3.85 13.73 6.38
CA LEU A 327 3.82 14.90 5.49
C LEU A 327 5.09 15.75 5.58
N GLU A 328 5.62 15.97 6.79
CA GLU A 328 6.88 16.68 6.98
C GLU A 328 8.06 15.89 6.42
N PHE A 329 8.07 14.57 6.61
CA PHE A 329 9.06 13.70 5.98
C PHE A 329 8.98 13.76 4.46
N TRP A 330 7.78 13.70 3.88
CA TRP A 330 7.57 13.85 2.44
C TRP A 330 8.12 15.18 1.91
N ARG A 331 7.77 16.31 2.54
CA ARG A 331 8.24 17.65 2.15
C ARG A 331 9.75 17.79 2.31
N SER A 332 10.33 17.09 3.27
CA SER A 332 11.79 17.04 3.43
C SER A 332 12.45 16.33 2.26
N CYS A 333 11.84 15.27 1.71
CA CYS A 333 12.34 14.53 0.55
C CYS A 333 12.10 15.30 -0.77
N TYR A 334 10.93 15.93 -0.91
CA TYR A 334 10.48 16.58 -2.15
C TYR A 334 9.98 18.01 -1.92
N PRO A 335 10.88 19.01 -1.81
CA PRO A 335 10.51 20.41 -1.49
C PRO A 335 9.52 21.04 -2.46
N GLU A 336 9.63 20.70 -3.75
CA GLU A 336 8.79 21.22 -4.83
C GLU A 336 7.44 20.49 -4.92
N ARG A 337 7.18 19.50 -4.06
CA ARG A 337 5.96 18.69 -4.07
C ARG A 337 5.29 18.78 -2.69
N PRO A 338 4.30 19.64 -2.50
CA PRO A 338 3.76 19.91 -1.16
C PRO A 338 3.05 18.72 -0.52
N TYR A 339 2.56 17.76 -1.34
CA TYR A 339 1.78 16.60 -0.89
C TYR A 339 2.08 15.33 -1.71
N PRO A 340 1.94 14.14 -1.11
CA PRO A 340 1.98 12.86 -1.82
C PRO A 340 0.59 12.53 -2.40
N ASP A 341 0.31 13.00 -3.62
CA ASP A 341 -1.02 12.83 -4.26
C ASP A 341 -1.43 11.36 -4.40
N TYR A 342 -0.47 10.45 -4.61
CA TYR A 342 -0.72 9.02 -4.83
C TYR A 342 -1.34 8.28 -3.63
N ILE A 343 -1.27 8.86 -2.43
CA ILE A 343 -1.92 8.37 -1.20
C ILE A 343 -2.90 9.40 -0.65
N GLY A 344 -3.58 10.16 -1.52
CA GLY A 344 -4.63 11.09 -1.10
C GLY A 344 -4.13 12.25 -0.24
N ARG A 345 -2.88 12.71 -0.48
CA ARG A 345 -2.27 13.89 0.15
C ARG A 345 -2.09 13.82 1.67
N LEU A 346 -2.31 12.66 2.28
CA LEU A 346 -2.34 12.49 3.75
C LEU A 346 -3.40 13.39 4.42
N ASP A 347 -4.56 13.54 3.77
CA ASP A 347 -5.66 14.34 4.30
C ASP A 347 -6.48 13.56 5.34
N TYR A 348 -6.47 14.06 6.58
CA TYR A 348 -7.13 13.40 7.71
C TYR A 348 -8.62 13.16 7.48
N ASP A 349 -9.34 14.17 7.01
CA ASP A 349 -10.80 14.13 6.91
C ASP A 349 -11.23 13.21 5.78
N ILE A 350 -10.48 13.17 4.68
CA ILE A 350 -10.70 12.20 3.59
C ILE A 350 -10.59 10.77 4.12
N PHE A 351 -9.52 10.44 4.85
CA PHE A 351 -9.33 9.08 5.37
C PHE A 351 -10.32 8.71 6.45
N MET A 352 -10.63 9.64 7.36
CA MET A 352 -11.65 9.46 8.39
C MET A 352 -13.04 9.19 7.78
N ASN A 353 -13.43 9.96 6.77
CA ASN A 353 -14.72 9.78 6.09
C ASN A 353 -14.80 8.45 5.36
N LYS A 354 -13.72 8.03 4.67
CA LYS A 354 -13.64 6.71 4.03
C LYS A 354 -13.78 5.57 5.04
N ALA A 355 -13.13 5.68 6.19
CA ALA A 355 -13.21 4.65 7.24
C ALA A 355 -14.61 4.58 7.87
N LYS A 356 -15.26 5.72 8.11
CA LYS A 356 -16.65 5.76 8.58
C LYS A 356 -17.60 5.09 7.59
N LEU A 357 -17.49 5.43 6.30
CA LEU A 357 -18.29 4.82 5.24
C LEU A 357 -18.03 3.30 5.14
N TYR A 358 -16.78 2.87 5.25
CA TYR A 358 -16.44 1.45 5.25
C TYR A 358 -17.15 0.69 6.39
N ILE A 359 -17.07 1.22 7.62
CA ILE A 359 -17.73 0.60 8.77
C ILE A 359 -19.26 0.59 8.60
N GLN A 360 -19.84 1.67 8.09
CA GLN A 360 -21.27 1.73 7.77
C GLN A 360 -21.68 0.64 6.77
N ASN A 361 -20.95 0.49 5.66
CA ASN A 361 -21.25 -0.52 4.65
C ASN A 361 -21.21 -1.95 5.22
N LEU A 362 -20.29 -2.24 6.16
CA LEU A 362 -20.25 -3.55 6.82
C LEU A 362 -21.49 -3.81 7.69
N GLU A 363 -22.03 -2.77 8.31
CA GLU A 363 -23.26 -2.87 9.10
C GLU A 363 -24.47 -3.09 8.21
N GLU A 364 -24.56 -2.35 7.10
CA GLU A 364 -25.61 -2.54 6.09
C GLU A 364 -25.62 -3.98 5.58
N VAL A 365 -24.44 -4.54 5.25
CA VAL A 365 -24.32 -5.96 4.87
C VAL A 365 -24.79 -6.89 5.99
N SER A 366 -24.42 -6.62 7.25
CA SER A 366 -24.86 -7.45 8.37
C SER A 366 -26.38 -7.42 8.56
N ASP A 367 -27.01 -6.27 8.32
CA ASP A 367 -28.45 -6.09 8.49
C ASP A 367 -29.24 -6.66 7.32
N GLU A 368 -28.72 -6.54 6.08
CA GLU A 368 -29.23 -7.25 4.91
C GLU A 368 -29.26 -8.75 5.14
N LEU A 369 -28.19 -9.32 5.72
CA LEU A 369 -28.13 -10.75 6.03
C LEU A 369 -29.17 -11.16 7.09
N LYS A 370 -29.40 -10.36 8.13
CA LYS A 370 -30.41 -10.64 9.15
C LYS A 370 -31.84 -10.49 8.64
N SER A 371 -32.08 -9.54 7.74
CA SER A 371 -33.41 -9.28 7.18
C SER A 371 -33.87 -10.36 6.19
N ASN A 372 -32.91 -11.10 5.61
CA ASN A 372 -33.14 -12.20 4.67
C ASN A 372 -32.97 -13.60 5.31
N SER A 373 -32.75 -13.67 6.62
CA SER A 373 -32.70 -14.91 7.43
C SER A 373 -33.96 -15.02 8.28
#